data_AF-A0A2V3JRK2-F1
#
_entry.id   AF-A0A2V3JRK2-F1
#
_cell.length_a   1.000
_cell.length_b   1.000
_cell.length_c   1.000
_cell.angle_alpha   90.00
_cell.angle_beta   90.00
_cell.angle_gamma   90.00
#
_symmetry.space_group_name_H-M   'P 1'
#
loop_
_entity.id
_entity.type
_entity.pdbx_description
1 polymer ?
#
loop_
_entity_poly.entity_id
_entity_poly.type
_entity_poly.pdbx_seq_one_letter_code
_entity_poly.pdbx_strand_id
1 'polypeptide(L)'
;MRTGCETTRFPHMRGLLLATTENSRTRKRFCGVQWDDNLKYAIDTYILIIKETNMEAKLRRADIVILASAHNPSIMAPQWLKDKSLIVEEPTQFVHTPDFSLFESESFLLVVDNQRMQITVKKQDNRSVESLANIASNYLKLLPHIPYKALGLNFVWSIEVDDGKELPKIELNINKSDLMSVFEGREIECGGIIYARKEPYMLKVVIELRGEDVIVHNFNYNYELEGMSVEDIVKLVNNFLTMKEDSSSIVKGLYSIGEK
;
A
#
# COMPACT_ATOMS: atom_id res chain seq x y z
N MET A 1 40.09 45.90 -38.82
CA MET A 1 39.34 46.09 -37.56
C MET A 1 38.64 44.79 -37.21
N ARG A 2 38.96 44.22 -36.05
CA ARG A 2 38.30 43.06 -35.45
C ARG A 2 37.41 43.55 -34.32
N THR A 3 36.16 43.09 -34.28
CA THR A 3 35.25 42.97 -33.12
C THR A 3 34.22 41.91 -33.57
N GLY A 4 33.94 40.80 -32.90
CA GLY A 4 33.89 40.53 -31.46
C GLY A 4 32.42 40.66 -31.02
N CYS A 5 31.62 39.60 -31.10
CA CYS A 5 30.25 39.59 -30.56
C CYS A 5 29.99 38.27 -29.81
N GLU A 6 29.65 38.43 -28.54
CA GLU A 6 29.46 37.39 -27.53
C GLU A 6 28.07 36.75 -27.64
N THR A 7 27.99 35.43 -27.46
CA THR A 7 26.74 34.70 -27.25
C THR A 7 26.54 34.43 -25.76
N THR A 8 25.55 35.10 -25.16
CA THR A 8 25.02 34.76 -23.83
C THR A 8 23.89 33.73 -23.95
N ARG A 9 23.92 32.76 -23.04
CA ARG A 9 23.02 31.60 -22.90
C ARG A 9 21.70 31.98 -22.22
N PHE A 10 20.61 31.33 -22.61
CA PHE A 10 19.57 30.80 -21.70
C PHE A 10 18.89 29.57 -22.33
N PRO A 11 18.82 28.40 -21.65
CA PRO A 11 18.12 27.23 -22.16
C PRO A 11 16.63 27.22 -21.76
N HIS A 12 15.81 26.75 -22.70
CA HIS A 12 14.36 26.59 -22.60
C HIS A 12 13.93 25.53 -21.58
N MET A 13 12.95 25.89 -20.74
CA MET A 13 12.03 24.94 -20.10
C MET A 13 11.09 24.32 -21.16
N ARG A 14 10.98 23.00 -21.17
CA ARG A 14 9.83 22.27 -21.74
C ARG A 14 9.42 21.17 -20.76
N GLY A 15 8.38 21.43 -19.97
CA GLY A 15 7.57 20.42 -19.29
C GLY A 15 6.16 20.50 -19.86
N LEU A 16 5.75 19.48 -20.60
CA LEU A 16 4.47 19.42 -21.31
C LEU A 16 3.38 18.93 -20.34
N LEU A 17 2.49 19.80 -19.90
CA LEU A 17 1.27 19.40 -19.19
C LEU A 17 0.23 18.99 -20.25
N LEU A 18 0.05 17.68 -20.49
CA LEU A 18 -1.04 17.21 -21.35
C LEU A 18 -2.32 17.13 -20.52
N ALA A 19 -3.17 18.16 -20.66
CA ALA A 19 -4.57 18.09 -20.28
C ALA A 19 -5.39 17.75 -21.52
N THR A 20 -5.93 16.53 -21.59
CA THR A 20 -7.06 16.27 -22.49
C THR A 20 -8.35 16.67 -21.78
N THR A 21 -9.15 17.47 -22.47
CA THR A 21 -10.52 17.79 -22.07
C THR A 21 -11.45 16.90 -22.86
N GLU A 22 -12.27 16.11 -22.18
CA GLU A 22 -13.55 15.66 -22.72
C GLU A 22 -14.51 15.25 -21.59
N ASN A 23 -15.77 15.25 -21.95
CA ASN A 23 -16.91 15.65 -21.12
C ASN A 23 -17.45 14.54 -20.20
N SER A 24 -18.04 14.99 -19.09
CA SER A 24 -19.01 14.32 -18.20
C SER A 24 -18.60 13.07 -17.41
N ARG A 25 -18.65 13.21 -16.07
CA ARG A 25 -18.68 12.17 -15.02
C ARG A 25 -17.52 11.17 -14.98
N THR A 26 -16.36 11.62 -14.52
CA THR A 26 -15.33 10.72 -13.96
C THR A 26 -14.43 11.46 -12.96
N ARG A 27 -14.18 10.86 -11.80
CA ARG A 27 -13.11 11.24 -10.86
C ARG A 27 -11.79 11.25 -11.61
N LYS A 28 -11.12 12.40 -11.67
CA LYS A 28 -9.74 12.49 -12.19
C LYS A 28 -8.79 12.01 -11.09
N ARG A 29 -8.12 10.88 -11.32
CA ARG A 29 -6.94 10.48 -10.55
C ARG A 29 -5.73 11.19 -11.16
N PHE A 30 -4.95 11.89 -10.35
CA PHE A 30 -3.63 12.33 -10.76
C PHE A 30 -2.65 11.14 -10.70
N CYS A 31 -1.98 10.88 -11.81
CA CYS A 31 -0.91 9.88 -11.89
C CYS A 31 0.41 10.49 -11.37
N GLY A 32 1.20 9.65 -10.70
CA GLY A 32 2.41 10.04 -10.00
C GLY A 32 3.47 10.70 -10.88
N VAL A 33 4.34 11.45 -10.21
CA VAL A 33 5.55 12.03 -10.80
C VAL A 33 6.53 10.88 -11.08
N GLN A 34 6.92 10.72 -12.35
CA GLN A 34 8.00 9.83 -12.74
C GLN A 34 9.33 10.58 -12.55
N TRP A 35 10.22 10.03 -11.75
CA TRP A 35 11.51 10.63 -11.43
C TRP A 35 12.50 10.37 -12.58
N ASP A 36 13.08 11.44 -13.13
CA ASP A 36 14.26 11.39 -14.01
C ASP A 36 15.50 11.52 -13.12
N ASP A 37 16.47 10.62 -13.26
CA ASP A 37 17.67 10.50 -12.42
C ASP A 37 18.57 11.76 -12.43
N ASN A 38 18.28 12.73 -13.31
CA ASN A 38 19.07 13.96 -13.47
C ASN A 38 18.50 15.22 -12.80
N LEU A 39 17.37 15.13 -12.09
CA LEU A 39 16.70 16.29 -11.47
C LEU A 39 16.60 16.15 -9.94
N LYS A 40 17.64 16.63 -9.24
CA LYS A 40 17.59 16.87 -7.79
C LYS A 40 16.72 18.11 -7.49
N TYR A 41 15.41 17.97 -7.62
CA TYR A 41 14.47 18.87 -6.94
C TYR A 41 13.99 18.15 -5.68
N ALA A 42 14.48 18.61 -4.53
CA ALA A 42 13.92 18.24 -3.24
C ALA A 42 12.53 18.86 -3.15
N ILE A 43 11.49 18.05 -3.31
CA ILE A 43 10.16 18.43 -2.84
C ILE A 43 10.17 18.11 -1.35
N ASP A 44 10.43 19.12 -0.54
CA ASP A 44 10.28 19.05 0.91
C ASP A 44 8.77 19.08 1.24
N THR A 45 8.10 17.94 1.10
CA THR A 45 6.73 17.78 1.60
C THR A 45 6.78 17.55 3.10
N TYR A 46 6.46 18.57 3.88
CA TYR A 46 6.21 18.44 5.31
C TYR A 46 4.71 18.32 5.55
N ILE A 47 4.27 17.20 6.13
CA ILE A 47 2.92 17.09 6.70
C ILE A 47 3.04 17.57 8.15
N LEU A 48 2.57 18.80 8.41
CA LEU A 48 2.46 19.37 9.75
C LEU A 48 1.05 19.07 10.30
N ILE A 49 0.96 18.32 11.39
CA ILE A 49 -0.31 17.98 12.06
C ILE A 49 -0.26 18.55 13.48
N ILE A 50 -1.25 19.38 13.86
CA ILE A 50 -1.29 20.04 15.18
C ILE A 50 -2.63 19.82 15.90
N LYS A 51 -2.47 19.46 17.19
CA LYS A 51 -3.34 19.49 18.40
C LYS A 51 -4.22 18.30 18.76
N GLU A 52 -4.04 17.91 20.03
CA GLU A 52 -4.54 16.75 20.77
C GLU A 52 -6.05 16.56 20.63
N THR A 53 -6.41 15.49 19.95
CA THR A 53 -7.70 14.84 20.06
C THR A 53 -7.44 13.37 20.38
N ASN A 54 -8.33 12.74 21.14
CA ASN A 54 -8.18 11.33 21.53
C ASN A 54 -8.45 10.45 20.30
N MET A 55 -7.50 10.38 19.38
CA MET A 55 -7.59 9.62 18.14
C MET A 55 -7.21 8.15 18.38
N GLU A 56 -7.99 7.23 17.84
CA GLU A 56 -7.67 5.81 17.88
C GLU A 56 -7.32 5.28 16.49
N ALA A 57 -6.15 4.65 16.38
CA ALA A 57 -5.75 3.94 15.17
C ALA A 57 -6.36 2.53 15.15
N LYS A 58 -7.29 2.28 14.22
CA LYS A 58 -7.96 0.99 14.05
C LYS A 58 -7.45 0.27 12.79
N LEU A 59 -7.00 -0.97 12.95
CA LEU A 59 -6.68 -1.83 11.81
C LEU A 59 -7.98 -2.26 11.12
N ARG A 60 -8.07 -2.04 9.81
CA ARG A 60 -9.24 -2.38 8.98
C ARG A 60 -9.02 -3.57 8.08
N ARG A 61 -7.79 -3.74 7.59
CA ARG A 61 -7.42 -4.85 6.72
C ARG A 61 -5.95 -5.20 6.94
N ALA A 62 -5.66 -6.49 6.93
CA ALA A 62 -4.33 -7.02 6.75
C ALA A 62 -4.39 -8.12 5.69
N ASP A 63 -3.47 -8.08 4.73
CA ASP A 63 -3.40 -9.07 3.68
C ASP A 63 -1.97 -9.34 3.22
N ILE A 64 -1.72 -10.59 2.82
CA ILE A 64 -0.47 -11.04 2.20
C ILE A 64 -0.79 -11.34 0.73
N VAL A 65 0.00 -10.76 -0.16
CA VAL A 65 -0.11 -10.97 -1.61
C VAL A 65 1.20 -11.55 -2.13
N ILE A 66 1.13 -12.68 -2.82
CA ILE A 66 2.29 -13.32 -3.45
C ILE A 66 2.03 -13.41 -4.96
N LEU A 67 2.91 -12.79 -5.74
CA LEU A 67 2.93 -12.91 -7.19
C LEU A 67 3.90 -13.99 -7.64
N ALA A 68 3.52 -14.76 -8.64
CA ALA A 68 4.35 -15.78 -9.25
C ALA A 68 4.18 -15.80 -10.77
N SER A 69 5.02 -16.57 -11.48
CA SER A 69 4.80 -16.78 -12.91
C SER A 69 3.60 -17.68 -13.21
N ALA A 70 3.35 -18.67 -12.35
CA ALA A 70 2.25 -19.61 -12.49
C ALA A 70 1.94 -20.27 -11.14
N HIS A 71 0.95 -19.74 -10.41
CA HIS A 71 0.28 -20.51 -9.37
C HIS A 71 -0.61 -21.57 -10.02
N ASN A 72 -1.00 -22.58 -9.25
CA ASN A 72 -1.99 -23.57 -9.67
C ASN A 72 -3.25 -23.43 -8.80
N PRO A 73 -4.28 -22.70 -9.24
CA PRO A 73 -5.53 -22.57 -8.50
C PRO A 73 -6.20 -23.93 -8.23
N SER A 74 -6.00 -24.94 -9.09
CA SER A 74 -6.64 -26.25 -8.98
C SER A 74 -6.31 -27.01 -7.68
N ILE A 75 -5.18 -26.72 -7.03
CA ILE A 75 -4.76 -27.38 -5.78
C ILE A 75 -5.44 -26.78 -4.54
N MET A 76 -6.18 -25.68 -4.67
CA MET A 76 -6.82 -24.98 -3.56
C MET A 76 -8.14 -25.62 -3.10
N ALA A 77 -8.40 -26.88 -3.49
CA ALA A 77 -9.55 -27.62 -3.02
C ALA A 77 -9.48 -27.84 -1.49
N PRO A 78 -10.59 -27.72 -0.73
CA PRO A 78 -10.58 -27.82 0.73
C PRO A 78 -9.92 -29.11 1.24
N GLN A 79 -10.20 -30.24 0.59
CA GLN A 79 -9.60 -31.52 0.96
C GLN A 79 -8.07 -31.51 0.80
N TRP A 80 -7.56 -30.95 -0.30
CA TRP A 80 -6.11 -30.86 -0.52
C TRP A 80 -5.45 -29.93 0.50
N LEU A 81 -6.06 -28.78 0.80
CA LEU A 81 -5.58 -27.83 1.80
C LEU A 81 -5.50 -28.48 3.20
N LYS A 82 -6.48 -29.33 3.53
CA LYS A 82 -6.53 -30.09 4.78
C LYS A 82 -5.50 -31.21 4.82
N ASP A 83 -5.36 -31.98 3.74
CA ASP A 83 -4.38 -33.08 3.63
C ASP A 83 -2.93 -32.58 3.72
N LYS A 84 -2.69 -31.34 3.29
CA LYS A 84 -1.39 -30.67 3.43
C LYS A 84 -1.22 -29.91 4.74
N SER A 85 -2.21 -29.98 5.65
CA SER A 85 -2.24 -29.22 6.90
C SER A 85 -1.99 -27.71 6.69
N LEU A 86 -2.38 -27.20 5.51
CA LEU A 86 -2.22 -25.79 5.15
C LEU A 86 -3.33 -24.96 5.80
N ILE A 87 -4.56 -25.46 5.73
CA ILE A 87 -5.75 -24.85 6.32
C ILE A 87 -6.57 -25.96 6.99
N VAL A 88 -6.92 -25.74 8.27
CA VAL A 88 -7.73 -26.67 9.07
C VAL A 88 -9.19 -26.21 9.18
N GLU A 89 -9.45 -24.92 8.96
CA GLU A 89 -10.80 -24.36 8.97
C GLU A 89 -11.61 -24.92 7.79
N GLU A 90 -12.90 -25.14 8.00
CA GLU A 90 -13.83 -25.50 6.92
C GLU A 90 -14.30 -24.22 6.20
N PRO A 91 -14.51 -24.26 4.87
CA PRO A 91 -14.93 -23.08 4.12
C PRO A 91 -16.40 -22.74 4.39
N THR A 92 -16.69 -21.46 4.60
CA THR A 92 -18.05 -20.90 4.55
C THR A 92 -18.49 -20.68 3.10
N GLN A 93 -17.54 -20.37 2.22
CA GLN A 93 -17.75 -20.27 0.78
C GLN A 93 -16.54 -20.84 0.04
N PHE A 94 -16.81 -21.59 -1.02
CA PHE A 94 -15.77 -22.15 -1.89
C PHE A 94 -16.19 -22.04 -3.35
N VAL A 95 -15.31 -21.50 -4.18
CA VAL A 95 -15.49 -21.42 -5.64
C VAL A 95 -14.23 -21.95 -6.29
N HIS A 96 -14.39 -22.77 -7.31
CA HIS A 96 -13.28 -23.40 -7.99
C HIS A 96 -13.51 -23.51 -9.50
N THR A 97 -12.52 -23.05 -10.25
CA THR A 97 -12.41 -23.17 -11.69
C THR A 97 -10.94 -23.43 -12.03
N PRO A 98 -10.62 -23.87 -13.27
CA PRO A 98 -9.23 -24.10 -13.64
C PRO A 98 -8.29 -22.90 -13.42
N ASP A 99 -8.78 -21.68 -13.66
CA ASP A 99 -7.97 -20.45 -13.62
C ASP A 99 -8.13 -19.63 -12.32
N PHE A 100 -9.03 -20.05 -11.43
CA PHE A 100 -9.39 -19.29 -10.25
C PHE A 100 -9.94 -20.17 -9.13
N SER A 101 -9.48 -19.93 -7.90
CA SER A 101 -10.03 -20.53 -6.69
C SER A 101 -10.23 -19.49 -5.60
N LEU A 102 -11.36 -19.59 -4.92
CA LEU A 102 -11.69 -18.80 -3.73
C LEU A 102 -12.03 -19.77 -2.60
N PHE A 103 -11.38 -19.56 -1.47
CA PHE A 103 -11.65 -20.25 -0.22
C PHE A 103 -11.91 -19.19 0.85
N GLU A 104 -13.11 -19.14 1.37
CA GLU A 104 -13.48 -18.24 2.46
C GLU A 104 -13.80 -19.04 3.70
N SER A 105 -13.26 -18.62 4.84
CA SER A 105 -13.59 -19.16 6.16
C SER A 105 -14.15 -18.07 7.07
N GLU A 106 -14.31 -18.42 8.34
CA GLU A 106 -14.64 -17.46 9.40
C GLU A 106 -13.49 -16.48 9.68
N SER A 107 -12.24 -16.91 9.53
CA SER A 107 -11.06 -16.11 9.92
C SER A 107 -10.42 -15.37 8.75
N PHE A 108 -10.48 -15.89 7.53
CA PHE A 108 -9.80 -15.29 6.38
C PHE A 108 -10.47 -15.60 5.03
N LEU A 109 -10.02 -14.90 4.00
CA LEU A 109 -10.35 -15.12 2.60
C LEU A 109 -9.06 -15.38 1.82
N LEU A 110 -8.96 -16.53 1.17
CA LEU A 110 -7.89 -16.92 0.26
C LEU A 110 -8.42 -16.87 -1.17
N VAL A 111 -7.76 -16.09 -2.02
CA VAL A 111 -8.04 -15.98 -3.46
C VAL A 111 -6.79 -16.31 -4.24
N VAL A 112 -6.91 -17.21 -5.21
CA VAL A 112 -5.79 -17.65 -6.06
C VAL A 112 -6.22 -17.64 -7.51
N ASP A 113 -5.47 -16.92 -8.33
CA ASP A 113 -5.45 -17.06 -9.78
C ASP A 113 -4.04 -17.48 -10.24
N ASN A 114 -3.84 -17.65 -11.54
CA ASN A 114 -2.56 -18.11 -12.11
C ASN A 114 -1.36 -17.19 -11.79
N GLN A 115 -1.57 -15.92 -11.43
CA GLN A 115 -0.48 -14.96 -11.18
C GLN A 115 -0.41 -14.47 -9.74
N ARG A 116 -1.52 -14.53 -9.00
CA ARG A 116 -1.67 -13.93 -7.68
C ARG A 116 -2.31 -14.90 -6.70
N MET A 117 -1.67 -15.07 -5.56
CA MET A 117 -2.27 -15.58 -4.34
C MET A 117 -2.45 -14.41 -3.36
N GLN A 118 -3.64 -14.27 -2.77
CA GLN A 118 -3.93 -13.29 -1.73
C GLN A 118 -4.64 -13.94 -0.55
N ILE A 119 -4.17 -13.65 0.65
CA ILE A 119 -4.83 -14.06 1.91
C ILE A 119 -5.18 -12.80 2.68
N THR A 120 -6.46 -12.60 2.98
CA THR A 120 -6.98 -11.41 3.67
C THR A 120 -7.64 -11.83 4.98
N VAL A 121 -7.29 -11.18 6.08
CA VAL A 121 -7.88 -11.49 7.38
C VAL A 121 -9.28 -10.88 7.50
N LYS A 122 -10.24 -11.63 8.04
CA LYS A 122 -11.61 -11.16 8.34
C LYS A 122 -11.73 -10.63 9.77
N LYS A 123 -10.94 -11.20 10.70
CA LYS A 123 -10.89 -10.79 12.11
C LYS A 123 -9.55 -10.13 12.42
N GLN A 124 -9.55 -8.92 12.96
CA GLN A 124 -8.32 -8.12 13.13
C GLN A 124 -7.58 -8.42 14.45
N ASP A 125 -7.82 -9.59 15.06
CA ASP A 125 -7.09 -10.03 16.25
C ASP A 125 -5.71 -10.60 15.88
N ASN A 126 -4.75 -10.56 16.81
CA ASN A 126 -3.38 -10.96 16.53
C ASN A 126 -3.24 -12.42 16.07
N ARG A 127 -4.07 -13.34 16.58
CA ARG A 127 -4.02 -14.76 16.20
C ARG A 127 -4.47 -14.96 14.76
N SER A 128 -5.54 -14.28 14.34
CA SER A 128 -6.02 -14.30 12.97
C SER A 128 -5.02 -13.65 12.01
N VAL A 129 -4.33 -12.57 12.41
CA VAL A 129 -3.29 -11.95 11.58
C VAL A 129 -2.05 -12.86 11.47
N GLU A 130 -1.66 -13.54 12.54
CA GLU A 130 -0.53 -14.48 12.54
C GLU A 130 -0.80 -15.70 11.64
N SER A 131 -2.05 -16.17 11.58
CA SER A 131 -2.41 -17.32 10.74
C SER A 131 -2.16 -17.08 9.24
N LEU A 132 -2.30 -15.84 8.76
CA LEU A 132 -1.97 -15.48 7.37
C LEU A 132 -0.50 -15.80 7.03
N ALA A 133 0.43 -15.41 7.92
CA ALA A 133 1.85 -15.65 7.72
C ALA A 133 2.15 -17.16 7.73
N ASN A 134 1.51 -17.92 8.62
CA ASN A 134 1.65 -19.38 8.68
C ASN A 134 1.15 -20.06 7.39
N ILE A 135 -0.02 -19.67 6.88
CA ILE A 135 -0.57 -20.21 5.62
C ILE A 135 0.36 -19.86 4.47
N ALA A 136 0.75 -18.58 4.31
CA ALA A 136 1.64 -18.16 3.24
C ALA A 136 3.01 -18.87 3.29
N SER A 137 3.63 -18.96 4.46
CA SER A 137 4.91 -19.64 4.64
C SER A 137 4.84 -21.14 4.33
N ASN A 138 3.78 -21.82 4.74
CA ASN A 138 3.59 -23.25 4.44
C ASN A 138 3.28 -23.47 2.96
N TYR A 139 2.52 -22.57 2.33
CA TYR A 139 2.27 -22.61 0.89
C TYR A 139 3.57 -22.54 0.09
N LEU A 140 4.44 -21.57 0.40
CA LEU A 140 5.75 -21.40 -0.23
C LEU A 140 6.62 -22.66 -0.10
N LYS A 141 6.65 -23.27 1.09
CA LYS A 141 7.40 -24.51 1.36
C LYS A 141 6.85 -25.72 0.61
N LEU A 142 5.52 -25.80 0.42
CA LEU A 142 4.88 -26.89 -0.31
C LEU A 142 5.17 -26.83 -1.81
N LEU A 143 5.35 -25.62 -2.35
CA LEU A 143 5.55 -25.38 -3.78
C LEU A 143 6.84 -24.59 -4.04
N PRO A 144 8.01 -25.16 -3.71
CA PRO A 144 9.28 -24.44 -3.78
C PRO A 144 9.78 -24.22 -5.21
N HIS A 145 9.20 -24.94 -6.18
CA HIS A 145 9.55 -24.87 -7.59
C HIS A 145 8.83 -23.74 -8.33
N ILE A 146 7.86 -23.06 -7.69
CA ILE A 146 7.17 -21.93 -8.31
C ILE A 146 8.11 -20.71 -8.34
N PRO A 147 8.32 -20.09 -9.51
CA PRO A 147 9.09 -18.86 -9.60
C PRO A 147 8.26 -17.67 -9.09
N TYR A 148 8.45 -17.34 -7.81
CA TYR A 148 7.84 -16.18 -7.15
C TYR A 148 8.50 -14.87 -7.61
N LYS A 149 7.69 -13.84 -7.83
CA LYS A 149 8.12 -12.55 -8.40
C LYS A 149 8.11 -11.42 -7.39
N ALA A 150 7.06 -11.35 -6.59
CA ALA A 150 6.87 -10.27 -5.63
C ALA A 150 6.10 -10.74 -4.40
N LEU A 151 6.38 -10.11 -3.26
CA LEU A 151 5.61 -10.24 -2.02
C LEU A 151 5.13 -8.84 -1.61
N GLY A 152 3.83 -8.72 -1.36
CA GLY A 152 3.22 -7.55 -0.75
C GLY A 152 2.68 -7.89 0.63
N LEU A 153 3.18 -7.21 1.66
CA LEU A 153 2.58 -7.23 2.99
C LEU A 153 1.77 -5.94 3.16
N ASN A 154 0.45 -6.06 3.32
CA ASN A 154 -0.45 -4.92 3.24
C ASN A 154 -1.21 -4.71 4.54
N PHE A 155 -1.34 -3.44 4.94
CA PHE A 155 -2.12 -3.04 6.13
C PHE A 155 -2.92 -1.78 5.83
N VAL A 156 -4.20 -1.78 6.21
CA VAL A 156 -5.06 -0.61 6.11
C VAL A 156 -5.43 -0.18 7.51
N TRP A 157 -5.04 1.04 7.89
CA TRP A 157 -5.37 1.67 9.16
C TRP A 157 -6.36 2.80 8.92
N SER A 158 -7.28 3.00 9.86
CA SER A 158 -8.11 4.21 9.90
C SER A 158 -7.88 4.96 11.19
N ILE A 159 -7.83 6.28 11.10
CA ILE A 159 -8.03 7.18 12.23
C ILE A 159 -9.45 7.72 12.11
N GLU A 160 -10.24 7.53 13.16
CA GLU A 160 -11.54 8.18 13.31
C GLU A 160 -11.37 9.30 14.34
N VAL A 161 -11.98 10.45 14.06
CA VAL A 161 -12.00 11.60 14.95
C VAL A 161 -13.41 11.73 15.54
N ASP A 162 -13.52 11.99 16.85
CA ASP A 162 -14.83 12.09 17.51
C ASP A 162 -15.69 13.22 16.90
N ASP A 163 -17.01 13.03 16.94
CA ASP A 163 -18.00 14.03 16.51
C ASP A 163 -17.69 15.43 17.04
N GLY A 164 -17.63 16.41 16.12
CA GLY A 164 -17.39 17.81 16.43
C GLY A 164 -15.92 18.22 16.56
N LYS A 165 -14.96 17.33 16.27
CA LYS A 165 -13.54 17.66 16.17
C LYS A 165 -13.10 17.66 14.70
N GLU A 166 -12.22 18.60 14.34
CA GLU A 166 -11.69 18.68 12.99
C GLU A 166 -10.64 17.59 12.75
N LEU A 167 -10.66 17.01 11.54
CA LEU A 167 -9.56 16.19 11.08
C LEU A 167 -8.25 16.98 11.08
N PRO A 168 -7.12 16.33 11.37
CA PRO A 168 -5.82 16.95 11.22
C PRO A 168 -5.65 17.43 9.77
N LYS A 169 -5.34 18.72 9.61
CA LYS A 169 -5.17 19.32 8.29
C LYS A 169 -3.90 18.78 7.64
N ILE A 170 -4.05 18.24 6.43
CA ILE A 170 -2.91 17.87 5.59
C ILE A 170 -2.53 19.12 4.79
N GLU A 171 -1.49 19.82 5.24
CA GLU A 171 -0.93 20.95 4.51
C GLU A 171 -0.02 20.47 3.38
N LEU A 172 -0.29 20.92 2.15
CA LEU A 172 0.56 20.65 0.99
C LEU A 172 1.42 21.89 0.71
N ASN A 173 2.72 21.78 0.97
CA ASN A 173 3.66 22.84 0.65
C ASN A 173 4.50 22.43 -0.58
N ILE A 174 4.28 23.10 -1.71
CA ILE A 174 5.10 22.91 -2.91
C ILE A 174 5.89 24.20 -3.14
N ASN A 175 7.21 24.15 -2.99
CA ASN A 175 8.09 25.30 -3.23
C ASN A 175 7.69 26.58 -2.48
N LYS A 176 7.13 26.47 -1.26
CA LYS A 176 6.60 27.60 -0.47
C LYS A 176 5.43 28.35 -1.14
N SER A 177 4.84 27.77 -2.19
CA SER A 177 3.64 28.32 -2.81
C SER A 177 2.38 27.78 -2.14
N ASP A 178 1.39 28.65 -1.97
CA ASP A 178 0.08 28.27 -1.47
C ASP A 178 -0.70 27.55 -2.59
N LEU A 179 -0.71 26.23 -2.52
CA LEU A 179 -1.44 25.39 -3.46
C LEU A 179 -2.95 25.65 -3.39
N MET A 180 -3.46 26.10 -2.24
CA MET A 180 -4.90 26.30 -2.02
C MET A 180 -5.45 27.43 -2.88
N SER A 181 -4.64 28.47 -3.14
CA SER A 181 -4.99 29.57 -4.05
C SER A 181 -5.33 29.10 -5.48
N VAL A 182 -4.77 27.98 -5.92
CA VAL A 182 -5.05 27.40 -7.25
C VAL A 182 -6.47 26.80 -7.33
N PHE A 183 -7.06 26.50 -6.19
CA PHE A 183 -8.33 25.78 -6.07
C PHE A 183 -9.45 26.64 -5.47
N GLU A 184 -9.33 27.96 -5.54
CA GLU A 184 -10.35 28.90 -5.05
C GLU A 184 -11.78 28.54 -5.51
N GLY A 185 -12.73 28.62 -4.57
CA GLY A 185 -14.14 28.31 -4.81
C GLY A 185 -14.48 26.82 -4.87
N ARG A 186 -13.58 25.93 -4.44
CA ARG A 186 -13.80 24.48 -4.43
C ARG A 186 -13.62 23.91 -3.04
N GLU A 187 -14.37 22.86 -2.76
CA GLU A 187 -14.11 21.96 -1.65
C GLU A 187 -12.91 21.08 -2.01
N ILE A 188 -11.92 21.00 -1.11
CA ILE A 188 -10.64 20.35 -1.37
C ILE A 188 -10.45 19.25 -0.34
N GLU A 189 -10.39 18.01 -0.83
CA GLU A 189 -9.95 16.85 -0.06
C GLU A 189 -8.49 16.55 -0.44
N CYS A 190 -7.59 16.65 0.53
CA CYS A 190 -6.17 16.36 0.32
C CYS A 190 -5.83 14.95 0.81
N GLY A 191 -5.08 14.22 -0.01
CA GLY A 191 -4.47 12.94 0.35
C GLY A 191 -3.02 12.91 -0.12
N GLY A 192 -2.37 11.77 0.04
CA GLY A 192 -0.95 11.63 -0.32
C GLY A 192 -0.58 10.22 -0.74
N ILE A 193 0.44 10.11 -1.61
CA ILE A 193 1.13 8.86 -1.87
C ILE A 193 2.60 9.08 -1.53
N ILE A 194 3.11 8.29 -0.59
CA ILE A 194 4.50 8.32 -0.14
C ILE A 194 5.16 7.03 -0.59
N TYR A 195 6.34 7.16 -1.20
CA TYR A 195 7.22 6.03 -1.49
C TYR A 195 8.49 6.17 -0.65
N ALA A 196 8.79 5.17 0.18
CA ALA A 196 9.99 5.11 0.99
C ALA A 196 10.74 3.82 0.66
N ARG A 197 12.06 3.92 0.41
CA ARG A 197 12.90 2.75 0.11
C ARG A 197 13.66 2.34 1.37
N LYS A 198 13.55 1.07 1.75
CA LYS A 198 14.33 0.46 2.82
C LYS A 198 14.59 -1.00 2.44
N GLU A 199 15.83 -1.31 2.07
CA GLU A 199 16.19 -2.67 1.66
C GLU A 199 15.74 -3.71 2.70
N PRO A 200 15.07 -4.81 2.30
CA PRO A 200 14.88 -5.28 0.92
C PRO A 200 13.50 -4.91 0.30
N TYR A 201 12.84 -3.85 0.75
CA TYR A 201 11.51 -3.45 0.26
C TYR A 201 11.37 -1.98 -0.14
N MET A 202 10.34 -1.73 -0.94
CA MET A 202 9.77 -0.41 -1.14
C MET A 202 8.45 -0.32 -0.36
N LEU A 203 8.36 0.63 0.56
CA LEU A 203 7.13 0.97 1.25
C LEU A 203 6.36 2.00 0.42
N LYS A 204 5.12 1.67 0.09
CA LYS A 204 4.13 2.62 -0.42
C LYS A 204 3.08 2.89 0.66
N VAL A 205 2.85 4.15 0.97
CA VAL A 205 1.75 4.58 1.85
C VAL A 205 0.81 5.46 1.04
N VAL A 206 -0.48 5.12 1.02
CA VAL A 206 -1.53 5.96 0.47
C VAL A 206 -2.38 6.48 1.61
N ILE A 207 -2.52 7.81 1.70
CA ILE A 207 -3.33 8.49 2.71
C ILE A 207 -4.54 9.09 2.00
N GLU A 208 -5.74 8.72 2.43
CA GLU A 208 -7.02 9.15 1.86
C GLU A 208 -7.94 9.67 2.96
N LEU A 209 -8.61 10.78 2.71
CA LEU A 209 -9.78 11.20 3.49
C LEU A 209 -11.00 10.38 3.03
N ARG A 210 -11.82 9.94 3.96
CA ARG A 210 -13.08 9.25 3.68
C ARG A 210 -14.20 9.86 4.51
N GLY A 211 -14.97 10.75 3.88
CA GLY A 211 -15.95 11.55 4.61
C GLY A 211 -15.27 12.64 5.43
N GLU A 212 -15.98 13.15 6.43
CA GLU A 212 -15.55 14.32 7.20
C GLU A 212 -14.66 13.98 8.41
N ASP A 213 -14.61 12.70 8.81
CA ASP A 213 -14.13 12.26 10.12
C ASP A 213 -13.16 11.06 10.07
N VAL A 214 -12.88 10.50 8.88
CA VAL A 214 -12.01 9.32 8.75
C VAL A 214 -10.82 9.57 7.83
N ILE A 215 -9.62 9.27 8.33
CA ILE A 215 -8.39 9.19 7.52
C ILE A 215 -7.95 7.74 7.39
N VAL A 216 -7.80 7.26 6.15
CA VAL A 216 -7.37 5.91 5.84
C VAL A 216 -5.94 5.91 5.32
N HIS A 217 -5.12 5.02 5.89
CA HIS A 217 -3.73 4.80 5.51
C HIS A 217 -3.59 3.38 4.97
N ASN A 218 -3.19 3.24 3.72
CA ASN A 218 -2.97 1.97 3.06
C ASN A 218 -1.46 1.77 2.83
N PHE A 219 -0.88 0.87 3.63
CA PHE A 219 0.51 0.48 3.59
C PHE A 219 0.68 -0.74 2.70
N ASN A 220 1.70 -0.70 1.84
CA ASN A 220 2.15 -1.82 1.03
C ASN A 220 3.68 -1.91 1.14
N TYR A 221 4.15 -2.94 1.82
CA TYR A 221 5.57 -3.31 1.87
C TYR A 221 5.84 -4.27 0.71
N ASN A 222 6.41 -3.75 -0.38
CA ASN A 222 6.63 -4.50 -1.62
C ASN A 222 8.08 -4.99 -1.70
N TYR A 223 8.24 -6.30 -1.78
CA TYR A 223 9.52 -7.00 -1.96
C TYR A 223 9.59 -7.57 -3.37
N GLU A 224 10.71 -7.35 -4.05
CA GLU A 224 11.06 -8.05 -5.29
C GLU A 224 11.75 -9.38 -4.92
N LEU A 225 11.29 -10.49 -5.49
CA LEU A 225 11.73 -11.83 -5.09
C LEU A 225 12.58 -12.53 -6.14
N GLU A 226 12.88 -11.88 -7.26
CA GLU A 226 13.64 -12.49 -8.35
C GLU A 226 15.02 -12.96 -7.85
N GLY A 227 15.31 -14.25 -8.05
CA GLY A 227 16.56 -14.89 -7.59
C GLY A 227 16.61 -15.23 -6.10
N MET A 228 15.54 -14.98 -5.33
CA MET A 228 15.50 -15.29 -3.89
C MET A 228 15.14 -16.76 -3.64
N SER A 229 15.77 -17.36 -2.62
CA SER A 229 15.43 -18.71 -2.16
C SER A 229 14.07 -18.73 -1.45
N VAL A 230 13.37 -19.86 -1.48
CA VAL A 230 12.08 -20.01 -0.77
C VAL A 230 12.26 -19.81 0.72
N GLU A 231 13.40 -20.23 1.29
CA GLU A 231 13.76 -20.03 2.68
C GLU A 231 13.83 -18.55 3.04
N ASP A 232 14.38 -17.71 2.16
CA ASP A 232 14.47 -16.27 2.39
C ASP A 232 13.11 -15.59 2.20
N ILE A 233 12.31 -16.01 1.21
CA ILE A 233 10.93 -15.50 1.05
C ILE A 233 10.10 -15.82 2.30
N VAL A 234 10.23 -17.03 2.85
CA VAL A 234 9.56 -17.42 4.10
C VAL A 234 9.99 -16.54 5.27
N LYS A 235 11.27 -16.15 5.37
CA LYS A 235 11.71 -15.20 6.41
C LYS A 235 11.02 -13.85 6.26
N LEU A 236 10.86 -13.36 5.02
CA LEU A 236 10.14 -12.10 4.75
C LEU A 236 8.66 -12.20 5.15
N VAL A 237 7.99 -13.29 4.79
CA VAL A 237 6.58 -13.54 5.19
C VAL A 237 6.45 -13.60 6.71
N ASN A 238 7.39 -14.25 7.41
CA ASN A 238 7.34 -14.35 8.88
C ASN A 238 7.55 -12.98 9.58
N ASN A 239 8.05 -11.95 8.88
CA ASN A 239 8.12 -10.58 9.40
C ASN A 239 6.78 -9.83 9.31
N PHE A 240 5.68 -10.48 8.89
CA PHE A 240 4.37 -9.83 8.72
C PHE A 240 3.89 -9.08 9.97
N LEU A 241 4.00 -9.68 11.15
CA LEU A 241 3.62 -9.02 12.41
C LEU A 241 4.52 -7.81 12.72
N THR A 242 5.82 -7.91 12.43
CA THR A 242 6.74 -6.77 12.57
C THR A 242 6.36 -5.63 11.62
N MET A 243 5.94 -5.92 10.38
CA MET A 243 5.47 -4.88 9.44
C MET A 243 4.11 -4.29 9.84
N LYS A 244 3.25 -5.08 10.50
CA LYS A 244 2.03 -4.57 11.14
C LYS A 244 2.36 -3.56 12.25
N GLU A 245 3.34 -3.87 13.09
CA GLU A 245 3.79 -2.98 14.18
C GLU A 245 4.47 -1.71 13.64
N ASP A 246 5.29 -1.84 12.60
CA ASP A 246 5.93 -0.73 11.90
C ASP A 246 4.87 0.23 11.32
N SER A 247 3.90 -0.29 10.56
CA SER A 247 2.81 0.53 10.00
C SER A 247 1.96 1.17 11.10
N SER A 248 1.66 0.44 12.19
CA SER A 248 0.98 1.02 13.35
C SER A 248 1.78 2.17 13.97
N SER A 249 3.09 2.03 14.08
CA SER A 249 3.97 3.04 14.68
C SER A 249 4.05 4.28 13.80
N ILE A 250 4.11 4.12 12.47
CA ILE A 250 4.05 5.23 11.52
C ILE A 250 2.74 5.99 11.67
N VAL A 251 1.59 5.29 11.67
CA VAL A 251 0.28 5.93 11.85
C VAL A 251 0.22 6.68 13.17
N LYS A 252 0.63 6.06 14.28
CA LYS A 252 0.61 6.73 15.59
C LYS A 252 1.53 7.94 15.64
N GLY A 253 2.72 7.85 15.05
CA GLY A 253 3.68 8.95 14.98
C GLY A 253 3.20 10.14 14.14
N LEU A 254 2.44 9.90 13.06
CA LEU A 254 1.85 10.98 12.25
C LEU A 254 0.84 11.82 13.03
N TYR A 255 0.16 11.24 14.02
CA TYR A 255 -0.92 11.90 14.77
C TYR A 255 -0.65 12.02 16.27
N SER A 256 0.59 11.80 16.72
CA SER A 256 0.98 11.81 18.14
C SER A 256 0.09 10.94 19.05
N ILE A 257 -0.39 9.81 18.53
CA ILE A 257 -1.28 8.91 19.28
C ILE A 257 -0.45 8.07 20.26
N GLY A 258 -0.65 8.30 21.56
CA GLY A 258 -0.08 7.47 22.63
C GLY A 258 1.25 7.95 23.22
N GLU A 259 1.74 9.12 22.84
CA GLU A 259 2.80 9.82 23.58
C GLU A 259 2.13 10.60 24.73
N LYS A 260 2.43 10.20 25.97
CA LYS A 260 2.15 10.94 27.21
C LYS A 260 3.46 11.26 27.89
#